data_AF-A0A8J3KXL3-F1
#
_entry.id   AF-A0A8J3KXL3-F1
#
_cell.length_a   1.000
_cell.length_b   1.000
_cell.length_c   1.000
_cell.angle_alpha   90.00
_cell.angle_beta   90.00
_cell.angle_gamma   90.00
#
_symmetry.space_group_name_H-M   'P 1'
#
loop_
_entity.id
_entity.type
_entity.pdbx_description
1 polymer ?
#
loop_
_entity_poly.entity_id
_entity_poly.type
_entity_poly.pdbx_seq_one_letter_code
_entity_poly.pdbx_strand_id
1 'polypeptide(L)'
;MPAHPEITGDFEIHVTVSEHETRALADFAERHQVKFVHVVLDRGTTRSQPMLTLAGSGTLADQRVLAAEWGKRLRDARVHPVRTKIEAAPWCTGLPATDADAAAEPPGRYFEHHVKLVLPAGDVASLVAVATLAEQHDARLSRNARRVRDDGRQERFLTQRCRGVGLTSARDRLDRLVAALREASWEIASVEQEYVVYDNHLPLDAGWLAPAPAPRRRDDQRRTAPPRGPGYPVTYQPLPDTPGVSQGVAFDPAHMQHTSAYRPSEPVFDDPGAARQWTRARRQAMTELLNAVQRTPYAGQLVLRGSAVLAAWFGAEAREPGDVDFVVEPFWMSSKSAEATAMLDAILDELRARPGVSLDPSRAAHAEIWTYERADGRRLVIPFTAPGVPDGSVQVDFVFNEHLPTEPVAVALDGVDTAMRAASPALSLAWKLMWLATDTHPQGKDLYDAALLAEHTAVDLELVRDLLRLEIPGEQADAFTAESVLDWTVDWENFTREYPTVTGDGETWQRRLALALYRSWSASA
;
A
#
# COMPACT_ATOMS: atom_id res chain seq x y z
N MET A 1 47.47 -10.04 -0.12
CA MET A 1 46.41 -10.25 0.90
C MET A 1 46.55 -11.66 1.41
N PRO A 2 46.44 -11.93 2.72
CA PRO A 2 46.43 -13.30 3.21
C PRO A 2 45.27 -14.05 2.53
N ALA A 3 45.53 -15.27 2.06
CA ALA A 3 44.48 -16.11 1.51
C ALA A 3 43.46 -16.40 2.62
N HIS A 4 42.18 -16.11 2.38
CA HIS A 4 41.13 -16.52 3.29
C HIS A 4 41.11 -18.05 3.39
N PRO A 5 40.84 -18.62 4.57
CA PRO A 5 40.76 -20.07 4.71
C PRO A 5 39.73 -20.65 3.74
N GLU A 6 40.05 -21.77 3.10
CA GLU A 6 39.11 -22.49 2.25
C GLU A 6 37.97 -23.04 3.11
N ILE A 7 36.73 -22.74 2.71
CA ILE A 7 35.55 -23.21 3.42
C ILE A 7 35.19 -24.59 2.87
N THR A 8 35.11 -25.57 3.78
CA THR A 8 34.87 -26.99 3.46
C THR A 8 33.86 -27.59 4.43
N GLY A 9 32.93 -28.39 3.91
CA GLY A 9 31.89 -29.07 4.69
C GLY A 9 30.61 -29.25 3.87
N ASP A 10 29.46 -29.09 4.54
CA ASP A 10 28.13 -29.19 3.94
C ASP A 10 27.59 -27.82 3.53
N PHE A 11 26.89 -27.77 2.41
CA PHE A 11 26.34 -26.55 1.85
C PHE A 11 24.90 -26.74 1.36
N GLU A 12 24.13 -25.65 1.40
CA GLU A 12 22.89 -25.50 0.66
C GLU A 12 23.10 -24.44 -0.44
N ILE A 13 22.67 -24.74 -1.66
CA ILE A 13 22.77 -23.83 -2.82
C ILE A 13 21.37 -23.46 -3.25
N HIS A 14 21.08 -22.16 -3.31
CA HIS A 14 19.83 -21.63 -3.83
C HIS A 14 20.03 -20.96 -5.17
N VAL A 15 19.23 -21.37 -6.16
CA VAL A 15 19.20 -20.73 -7.49
C VAL A 15 17.82 -20.11 -7.68
N THR A 16 17.74 -18.78 -7.55
CA THR A 16 16.50 -18.00 -7.59
C THR A 16 16.19 -17.55 -9.02
N VAL A 17 14.91 -17.52 -9.39
CA VAL A 17 14.41 -16.99 -10.67
C VAL A 17 13.44 -15.84 -10.45
N SER A 18 12.99 -15.19 -11.53
CA SER A 18 11.97 -14.14 -11.45
C SER A 18 10.60 -14.69 -11.05
N GLU A 19 9.73 -13.85 -10.49
CA GLU A 19 8.39 -14.28 -10.06
C GLU A 19 7.54 -14.85 -11.20
N HIS A 20 7.71 -14.34 -12.43
CA HIS A 20 6.99 -14.79 -13.62
C HIS A 20 7.38 -16.23 -14.02
N GLU A 21 8.53 -16.73 -13.57
CA GLU A 21 9.04 -18.06 -13.87
C GLU A 21 8.76 -19.07 -12.74
N THR A 22 8.01 -18.68 -11.69
CA THR A 22 7.71 -19.54 -10.53
C THR A 22 7.19 -20.92 -10.92
N ARG A 23 6.18 -20.97 -11.81
CA ARG A 23 5.59 -22.23 -12.28
C ARG A 23 6.58 -23.07 -13.09
N ALA A 24 7.29 -22.44 -14.02
CA ALA A 24 8.29 -23.12 -14.85
C ALA A 24 9.42 -23.70 -13.99
N LEU A 25 9.82 -23.01 -12.93
CA LEU A 25 10.80 -23.50 -11.97
C LEU A 25 10.27 -24.68 -11.14
N ALA A 26 9.02 -24.62 -10.69
CA ALA A 26 8.39 -25.74 -9.98
C ALA A 26 8.32 -27.01 -10.85
N ASP A 27 7.87 -26.88 -12.12
CA ASP A 27 7.83 -27.97 -13.09
C ASP A 27 9.24 -28.50 -13.42
N PHE A 28 10.25 -27.64 -13.43
CA PHE A 28 11.65 -28.04 -13.58
C PHE A 28 12.15 -28.81 -12.36
N ALA A 29 11.88 -28.31 -11.15
CA ALA A 29 12.29 -28.93 -9.90
C ALA A 29 11.72 -30.35 -9.77
N GLU A 30 10.44 -30.54 -10.08
CA GLU A 30 9.78 -31.84 -10.05
C GLU A 30 10.43 -32.84 -11.03
N ARG A 31 10.60 -32.44 -12.31
CA ARG A 31 11.21 -33.28 -13.35
C ARG A 31 12.64 -33.70 -13.01
N HIS A 32 13.38 -32.83 -12.33
CA HIS A 32 14.77 -33.08 -11.94
C HIS A 32 14.91 -33.61 -10.50
N GLN A 33 13.80 -33.84 -9.79
CA GLN A 33 13.75 -34.31 -8.40
C GLN A 33 14.59 -33.46 -7.43
N VAL A 34 14.51 -32.14 -7.59
CA VAL A 34 15.18 -31.14 -6.74
C VAL A 34 14.16 -30.43 -5.87
N LYS A 35 14.56 -30.02 -4.66
CA LYS A 35 13.73 -29.23 -3.74
C LYS A 35 13.40 -27.87 -4.36
N PHE A 36 12.12 -27.54 -4.42
CA PHE A 36 11.60 -26.21 -4.75
C PHE A 36 11.18 -25.51 -3.47
N VAL A 37 11.58 -24.25 -3.31
CA VAL A 37 11.18 -23.38 -2.21
C VAL A 37 10.71 -22.06 -2.78
N HIS A 38 9.58 -21.56 -2.30
CA HIS A 38 9.09 -20.23 -2.65
C HIS A 38 8.86 -19.44 -1.37
N VAL A 39 9.65 -18.38 -1.19
CA VAL A 39 9.48 -17.44 -0.09
C VAL A 39 9.03 -16.11 -0.66
N VAL A 40 7.98 -15.54 -0.09
CA VAL A 40 7.52 -14.19 -0.38
C VAL A 40 7.87 -13.31 0.82
N LEU A 41 8.80 -12.38 0.61
CA LEU A 41 9.21 -11.42 1.64
C LEU A 41 8.06 -10.47 1.98
N ASP A 42 7.97 -10.06 3.25
CA ASP A 42 6.96 -9.11 3.75
C ASP A 42 7.07 -7.71 3.19
N ARG A 43 8.26 -7.31 2.73
CA ARG A 43 8.48 -6.06 1.99
C ARG A 43 9.74 -6.14 1.12
N GLY A 44 10.08 -5.04 0.48
CA GLY A 44 11.21 -4.92 -0.44
C GLY A 44 10.79 -4.89 -1.90
N THR A 45 11.74 -4.55 -2.77
CA THR A 45 11.51 -4.36 -4.21
C THR A 45 11.25 -5.69 -4.92
N THR A 46 11.95 -6.76 -4.53
CA THR A 46 11.78 -8.11 -5.11
C THR A 46 11.29 -9.06 -4.02
N ARG A 47 9.97 -9.10 -3.82
CA ARG A 47 9.37 -9.89 -2.73
C ARG A 47 9.35 -11.38 -3.00
N SER A 48 8.98 -11.77 -4.21
CA SER A 48 8.83 -13.18 -4.59
C SER A 48 10.18 -13.81 -4.90
N GLN A 49 10.58 -14.83 -4.14
CA GLN A 49 11.84 -15.56 -4.31
C GLN A 49 11.56 -17.06 -4.53
N PRO A 50 11.19 -17.47 -5.76
CA PRO A 50 11.13 -18.87 -6.16
C PRO A 50 12.54 -19.42 -6.42
N MET A 51 12.89 -20.54 -5.78
CA MET A 51 14.25 -21.07 -5.72
C MET A 51 14.30 -22.58 -5.91
N LEU A 52 15.32 -23.06 -6.63
CA LEU A 52 15.81 -24.42 -6.42
C LEU A 52 16.73 -24.44 -5.23
N THR A 53 16.64 -25.51 -4.45
CA THR A 53 17.52 -25.76 -3.31
C THR A 53 18.25 -27.07 -3.50
N LEU A 54 19.59 -27.01 -3.48
CA LEU A 54 20.48 -28.15 -3.72
C LEU A 54 21.35 -28.39 -2.50
N ALA A 55 21.46 -29.63 -2.07
CA ALA A 55 22.46 -30.02 -1.08
C ALA A 55 23.80 -30.26 -1.78
N GLY A 56 24.89 -29.88 -1.13
CA GLY A 56 26.24 -30.09 -1.61
C GLY A 56 27.23 -30.32 -0.46
N SER A 57 28.36 -30.93 -0.76
CA SER A 57 29.45 -31.18 0.19
C SER A 57 30.80 -31.05 -0.49
N GLY A 58 31.85 -30.73 0.25
CA GLY A 58 33.21 -30.57 -0.28
C GLY A 58 33.73 -29.16 -0.08
N THR A 59 34.39 -28.58 -1.08
CA THR A 59 34.91 -27.20 -0.99
C THR A 59 33.91 -26.17 -1.53
N LEU A 60 34.06 -24.91 -1.14
CA LEU A 60 33.32 -23.80 -1.76
C LEU A 60 33.57 -23.71 -3.28
N ALA A 61 34.76 -24.08 -3.76
CA ALA A 61 35.06 -24.11 -5.19
C ALA A 61 34.19 -25.13 -5.93
N ASP A 62 34.03 -26.34 -5.36
CA ASP A 62 33.16 -27.38 -5.91
C ASP A 62 31.70 -26.92 -5.96
N GLN A 63 31.24 -26.24 -4.90
CA GLN A 63 29.86 -25.74 -4.85
C GLN A 63 29.60 -24.66 -5.90
N ARG A 64 30.61 -23.83 -6.23
CA ARG A 64 30.48 -22.84 -7.32
C ARG A 64 30.35 -23.52 -8.68
N VAL A 65 31.08 -24.61 -8.91
CA VAL A 65 30.96 -25.40 -10.14
C VAL A 65 29.57 -26.01 -10.22
N LEU A 66 29.11 -26.67 -9.14
CA LEU A 66 27.77 -27.26 -9.07
C LEU A 66 26.66 -26.23 -9.33
N ALA A 67 26.75 -25.06 -8.70
CA ALA A 67 25.80 -23.97 -8.90
C ALA A 67 25.80 -23.47 -10.36
N ALA A 68 26.96 -23.35 -10.99
CA ALA A 68 27.08 -22.95 -12.39
C ALA A 68 26.48 -23.98 -13.36
N GLU A 69 26.67 -25.28 -13.08
CA GLU A 69 26.06 -26.37 -13.84
C GLU A 69 24.53 -26.33 -13.78
N TRP A 70 23.95 -26.17 -12.58
CA TRP A 70 22.51 -26.04 -12.42
C TRP A 70 21.96 -24.76 -13.07
N GLY A 71 22.67 -23.65 -12.94
CA GLY A 71 22.33 -22.42 -13.66
C GLY A 71 22.33 -22.61 -15.18
N LYS A 72 23.25 -23.42 -15.71
CA LYS A 72 23.26 -23.78 -17.15
C LYS A 72 22.05 -24.66 -17.50
N ARG A 73 21.73 -25.69 -16.70
CA ARG A 73 20.57 -26.56 -16.94
C ARG A 73 19.25 -25.77 -16.97
N LEU A 74 19.08 -24.82 -16.06
CA LEU A 74 17.92 -23.93 -16.05
C LEU A 74 17.85 -23.11 -17.34
N ARG A 75 18.95 -22.46 -17.75
CA ARG A 75 18.99 -21.69 -19.00
C ARG A 75 18.72 -22.53 -20.24
N ASP A 76 19.25 -23.76 -20.29
CA ASP A 76 18.99 -24.72 -21.37
C ASP A 76 17.50 -25.10 -21.43
N ALA A 77 16.81 -25.08 -20.28
CA ALA A 77 15.35 -25.25 -20.16
C ALA A 77 14.54 -23.94 -20.32
N ARG A 78 15.19 -22.83 -20.70
CA ARG A 78 14.59 -21.48 -20.83
C ARG A 78 13.98 -20.94 -19.54
N VAL A 79 14.58 -21.30 -18.41
CA VAL A 79 14.33 -20.71 -17.10
C VAL A 79 15.56 -19.90 -16.70
N HIS A 80 15.40 -18.64 -16.34
CA HIS A 80 16.52 -17.70 -16.21
C HIS A 80 16.85 -17.37 -14.75
N PRO A 81 17.96 -17.91 -14.20
CA PRO A 81 18.40 -17.55 -12.85
C PRO A 81 18.72 -16.07 -12.72
N VAL A 82 18.21 -15.43 -11.67
CA VAL A 82 18.47 -14.03 -11.31
C VAL A 82 19.39 -13.90 -10.09
N ARG A 83 19.56 -14.97 -9.30
CA ARG A 83 20.47 -15.02 -8.15
C ARG A 83 20.94 -16.44 -7.87
N THR A 84 22.14 -16.53 -7.33
CA THR A 84 22.73 -17.75 -6.78
C THR A 84 23.31 -17.43 -5.41
N LYS A 85 22.81 -18.14 -4.39
CA LYS A 85 23.28 -18.09 -3.00
C LYS A 85 23.90 -19.45 -2.65
N ILE A 86 25.07 -19.46 -2.01
CA ILE A 86 25.71 -20.66 -1.45
C ILE A 86 25.89 -20.42 0.04
N GLU A 87 25.38 -21.33 0.83
CA GLU A 87 25.30 -21.23 2.28
C GLU A 87 26.02 -22.42 2.89
N ALA A 88 26.96 -22.16 3.77
CA ALA A 88 27.70 -23.18 4.50
C ALA A 88 26.98 -23.51 5.80
N ALA A 89 26.88 -24.79 6.12
CA ALA A 89 26.41 -25.24 7.42
C ALA A 89 27.30 -24.70 8.55
N PRO A 90 26.79 -24.50 9.77
CA PRO A 90 27.51 -23.79 10.83
C PRO A 90 28.68 -24.60 11.43
N TRP A 91 28.78 -25.89 11.07
CA TRP A 91 29.89 -26.78 11.41
C TRP A 91 30.99 -26.85 10.35
N CYS A 92 30.85 -26.11 9.23
CA CYS A 92 31.89 -26.06 8.21
C CYS A 92 33.19 -25.47 8.75
N THR A 93 34.31 -25.92 8.20
CA THR A 93 35.62 -25.36 8.52
C THR A 93 35.81 -24.05 7.77
N GLY A 94 36.54 -23.08 8.37
CA GLY A 94 36.85 -21.80 7.72
C GLY A 94 35.80 -20.69 7.89
N LEU A 95 34.79 -20.90 8.75
CA LEU A 95 33.82 -19.86 9.13
C LEU A 95 34.42 -18.86 10.13
N PRO A 96 34.01 -17.58 10.12
CA PRO A 96 34.46 -16.60 11.11
C PRO A 96 33.87 -16.91 12.48
N ALA A 97 34.72 -17.18 13.48
CA ALA A 97 34.29 -17.51 14.83
C ALA A 97 33.87 -16.26 15.63
N THR A 98 34.60 -15.17 15.44
CA THR A 98 34.45 -13.89 16.14
C THR A 98 34.07 -12.75 15.19
N ASP A 99 33.58 -11.63 15.75
CA ASP A 99 33.25 -10.44 14.96
C ASP A 99 34.49 -9.83 14.28
N ALA A 100 35.67 -10.00 14.89
CA ALA A 100 36.94 -9.59 14.30
C ALA A 100 37.29 -10.44 13.06
N ASP A 101 37.02 -11.75 13.11
CA ASP A 101 37.18 -12.63 11.95
C ASP A 101 36.20 -12.23 10.84
N ALA A 102 34.93 -11.98 11.20
CA ALA A 102 33.90 -11.56 10.25
C ALA A 102 34.20 -10.20 9.61
N ALA A 103 34.84 -9.27 10.32
CA ALA A 103 35.28 -7.99 9.77
C ALA A 103 36.44 -8.15 8.76
N ALA A 104 37.22 -9.23 8.87
CA ALA A 104 38.28 -9.57 7.94
C ALA A 104 37.78 -10.36 6.71
N GLU A 105 36.54 -10.85 6.73
CA GLU A 105 35.95 -11.60 5.62
C GLU A 105 35.62 -10.72 4.41
N PRO A 106 35.56 -11.29 3.19
CA PRO A 106 35.09 -10.57 2.02
C PRO A 106 33.70 -9.94 2.22
N PRO A 107 33.46 -8.73 1.68
CA PRO A 107 32.16 -8.07 1.81
C PRO A 107 31.06 -8.92 1.18
N GLY A 108 29.87 -8.89 1.79
CA GLY A 108 28.71 -9.63 1.31
C GLY A 108 28.53 -11.02 1.90
N ARG A 109 29.45 -11.49 2.76
CA ARG A 109 29.24 -12.68 3.60
C ARG A 109 28.56 -12.33 4.92
N TYR A 110 27.70 -13.21 5.41
CA TYR A 110 26.92 -12.99 6.63
C TYR A 110 26.30 -14.29 7.14
N PHE A 111 25.92 -14.32 8.41
CA PHE A 111 25.08 -15.40 8.94
C PHE A 111 23.60 -15.12 8.66
N GLU A 112 22.85 -16.15 8.29
CA GLU A 112 21.41 -16.11 8.10
C GLU A 112 20.78 -17.24 8.95
N HIS A 113 19.64 -16.94 9.57
CA HIS A 113 18.87 -17.91 10.33
C HIS A 113 17.49 -18.05 9.73
N HIS A 114 17.01 -19.30 9.66
CA HIS A 114 15.66 -19.62 9.27
C HIS A 114 14.96 -20.35 10.43
N VAL A 115 13.97 -19.68 11.02
CA VAL A 115 13.09 -20.27 12.02
C VAL A 115 11.75 -20.58 11.35
N LYS A 116 11.34 -21.84 11.39
CA LYS A 116 10.06 -22.27 10.86
C LYS A 116 9.03 -22.29 11.96
N LEU A 117 8.03 -21.42 11.87
CA LEU A 117 6.94 -21.30 12.82
C LEU A 117 5.70 -22.02 12.33
N VAL A 118 4.96 -22.59 13.27
CA VAL A 118 3.66 -23.22 13.01
C VAL A 118 2.58 -22.29 13.53
N LEU A 119 1.80 -21.74 12.62
CA LEU A 119 0.82 -20.71 12.88
C LEU A 119 -0.59 -21.16 12.47
N PRO A 120 -1.65 -20.73 13.17
CA PRO A 120 -3.01 -20.91 12.69
C PRO A 120 -3.21 -20.25 11.31
N ALA A 121 -3.90 -20.93 10.40
CA ALA A 121 -4.21 -20.40 9.08
C ALA A 121 -5.24 -19.26 9.18
N GLY A 122 -5.00 -18.16 8.46
CA GLY A 122 -5.94 -17.02 8.38
C GLY A 122 -6.08 -16.20 9.67
N ASP A 123 -5.31 -16.51 10.73
CA ASP A 123 -5.34 -15.76 11.99
C ASP A 123 -4.41 -14.55 11.91
N VAL A 124 -4.98 -13.43 11.47
CA VAL A 124 -4.27 -12.16 11.31
C VAL A 124 -3.68 -11.68 12.64
N ALA A 125 -4.34 -11.93 13.78
CA ALA A 125 -3.82 -11.50 15.08
C ALA A 125 -2.49 -12.19 15.41
N SER A 126 -2.41 -13.51 15.18
CA SER A 126 -1.17 -14.26 15.35
C SER A 126 -0.07 -13.79 14.38
N LEU A 127 -0.42 -13.55 13.12
CA LEU A 127 0.55 -13.06 12.12
C LEU A 127 1.16 -11.71 12.51
N VAL A 128 0.33 -10.74 12.92
CA VAL A 128 0.80 -9.42 13.34
C VAL A 128 1.61 -9.49 14.63
N ALA A 129 1.19 -10.31 15.60
CA ALA A 129 1.91 -10.49 16.86
C ALA A 129 3.31 -11.08 16.64
N VAL A 130 3.43 -12.14 15.83
CA VAL A 130 4.71 -12.76 15.48
C VAL A 130 5.59 -11.79 14.70
N ALA A 131 5.05 -11.09 13.70
CA ALA A 131 5.82 -10.14 12.92
C ALA A 131 6.40 -9.02 13.79
N THR A 132 5.59 -8.47 14.70
CA THR A 132 6.02 -7.42 15.64
C THR A 132 7.12 -7.90 16.58
N LEU A 133 7.01 -9.13 17.10
CA LEU A 133 8.03 -9.74 17.93
C LEU A 133 9.32 -10.00 17.14
N ALA A 134 9.21 -10.54 15.92
CA ALA A 134 10.36 -10.81 15.05
C ALA A 134 11.16 -9.55 14.72
N GLU A 135 10.48 -8.42 14.47
CA GLU A 135 11.09 -7.14 14.15
C GLU A 135 12.01 -6.61 15.26
N GLN A 136 11.68 -6.88 16.52
CA GLN A 136 12.51 -6.50 17.67
C GLN A 136 13.85 -7.25 17.72
N HIS A 137 13.95 -8.33 16.95
CA HIS A 137 15.13 -9.19 16.83
C HIS A 137 15.76 -9.12 15.43
N ASP A 138 15.57 -8.05 14.66
CA ASP A 138 16.09 -7.90 13.29
C ASP A 138 15.68 -9.06 12.35
N ALA A 139 14.49 -9.61 12.58
CA ALA A 139 13.94 -10.72 11.81
C ALA A 139 12.60 -10.35 11.16
N ARG A 140 12.27 -11.04 10.07
CA ARG A 140 11.06 -10.77 9.27
C ARG A 140 10.32 -12.07 8.98
N LEU A 141 9.00 -12.04 9.11
CA LEU A 141 8.10 -13.15 8.80
C LEU A 141 7.79 -13.18 7.29
N SER A 142 7.75 -14.35 6.66
CA SER A 142 7.32 -14.50 5.27
C SER A 142 5.82 -14.26 5.11
N ARG A 143 5.42 -13.65 3.98
CA ARG A 143 3.99 -13.43 3.65
C ARG A 143 3.26 -14.72 3.36
N ASN A 144 3.89 -15.62 2.60
CA ASN A 144 3.27 -16.88 2.24
C ASN A 144 3.55 -17.96 3.29
N ALA A 145 2.60 -18.88 3.42
CA ALA A 145 2.86 -20.18 4.02
C ALA A 145 3.78 -20.99 3.10
N ARG A 146 4.83 -21.56 3.67
CA ARG A 146 5.69 -22.54 3.00
C ARG A 146 4.91 -23.83 2.71
N ARG A 147 4.07 -24.22 3.67
CA ARG A 147 3.28 -25.45 3.64
C ARG A 147 2.05 -25.29 4.53
N VAL A 148 0.93 -25.85 4.09
CA VAL A 148 -0.21 -26.15 4.95
C VAL A 148 -0.08 -27.58 5.46
N ARG A 149 -0.20 -27.77 6.77
CA ARG A 149 -0.14 -29.07 7.45
C ARG A 149 -1.49 -29.77 7.37
N ASP A 150 -1.50 -31.08 7.61
CA ASP A 150 -2.72 -31.90 7.56
C ASP A 150 -3.75 -31.49 8.62
N ASP A 151 -3.32 -30.80 9.68
CA ASP A 151 -4.18 -30.23 10.73
C ASP A 151 -4.73 -28.82 10.40
N GLY A 152 -4.49 -28.33 9.17
CA GLY A 152 -4.93 -27.01 8.71
C GLY A 152 -4.05 -25.84 9.14
N ARG A 153 -3.01 -26.06 9.97
CA ARG A 153 -2.05 -25.01 10.35
C ARG A 153 -1.03 -24.76 9.25
N GLN A 154 -0.35 -23.62 9.30
CA GLN A 154 0.61 -23.19 8.30
C GLN A 154 2.03 -23.15 8.87
N GLU A 155 3.00 -23.58 8.07
CA GLU A 155 4.41 -23.33 8.32
C GLU A 155 4.82 -22.01 7.64
N ARG A 156 5.33 -21.04 8.40
CA ARG A 156 5.92 -19.80 7.86
C ARG A 156 7.38 -19.66 8.25
N PHE A 157 8.15 -19.01 7.39
CA PHE A 157 9.54 -18.71 7.68
C PHE A 157 9.68 -17.38 8.39
N LEU A 158 10.52 -17.36 9.40
CA LEU A 158 11.05 -16.15 10.00
C LEU A 158 12.55 -16.15 9.69
N THR A 159 13.01 -15.10 9.03
CA THR A 159 14.41 -14.97 8.60
C THR A 159 15.10 -13.83 9.34
N GLN A 160 16.26 -14.12 9.93
CA GLN A 160 17.13 -13.15 10.61
C GLN A 160 18.48 -13.12 9.90
N ARG A 161 18.99 -11.93 9.54
CA ARG A 161 20.33 -11.80 8.96
C ARG A 161 21.28 -11.06 9.87
N CYS A 162 22.42 -11.67 10.13
CA CYS A 162 23.46 -11.21 11.03
C CYS A 162 24.69 -10.81 10.20
N ARG A 163 24.72 -9.55 9.75
CA ARG A 163 25.85 -8.98 8.97
C ARG A 163 26.97 -8.50 9.88
N GLY A 164 28.21 -8.70 9.47
CA GLY A 164 29.40 -8.16 10.15
C GLY A 164 29.68 -8.76 11.52
N VAL A 165 29.17 -9.95 11.81
CA VAL A 165 29.36 -10.64 13.08
C VAL A 165 29.84 -12.08 12.87
N GLY A 166 30.59 -12.60 13.83
CA GLY A 166 31.07 -13.98 13.83
C GLY A 166 30.02 -14.98 14.32
N LEU A 167 30.35 -16.26 14.23
CA LEU A 167 29.48 -17.39 14.59
C LEU A 167 28.91 -17.26 16.01
N THR A 168 29.74 -16.82 16.97
CA THR A 168 29.35 -16.65 18.37
C THR A 168 28.23 -15.63 18.52
N SER A 169 28.44 -14.41 18.03
CA SER A 169 27.45 -13.32 18.08
C SER A 169 26.19 -13.64 17.26
N ALA A 170 26.33 -14.34 16.13
CA ALA A 170 25.20 -14.79 15.34
C ALA A 170 24.34 -15.80 16.13
N ARG A 171 24.97 -16.81 16.77
CA ARG A 171 24.27 -17.77 17.62
C ARG A 171 23.54 -17.08 18.78
N ASP A 172 24.20 -16.13 19.46
CA ASP A 172 23.57 -15.40 20.57
C ASP A 172 22.32 -14.62 20.12
N ARG A 173 22.33 -14.06 18.90
CA ARG A 173 21.17 -13.37 18.32
C ARG A 173 20.02 -14.34 18.01
N LEU A 174 20.35 -15.52 17.50
CA LEU A 174 19.38 -16.58 17.24
C LEU A 174 18.75 -17.10 18.54
N ASP A 175 19.57 -17.36 19.56
CA ASP A 175 19.10 -17.88 20.84
C ASP A 175 18.15 -16.89 21.52
N ARG A 176 18.42 -15.58 21.45
CA ARG A 176 17.49 -14.54 21.93
C ARG A 176 16.15 -14.55 21.19
N LEU A 177 16.18 -14.66 19.87
CA LEU A 177 14.97 -14.73 19.05
C LEU A 177 14.14 -15.99 19.37
N VAL A 178 14.79 -17.15 19.46
CA VAL A 178 14.14 -18.43 19.80
C VAL A 178 13.57 -18.41 21.21
N ALA A 179 14.28 -17.81 22.17
CA ALA A 179 13.78 -17.64 23.54
C ALA A 179 12.51 -16.78 23.56
N ALA A 180 12.52 -15.61 22.91
CA ALA A 180 11.37 -14.73 22.83
C ALA A 180 10.14 -15.40 22.17
N LEU A 181 10.36 -16.17 21.10
CA LEU A 181 9.28 -16.93 20.43
C LEU A 181 8.67 -17.99 21.37
N ARG A 182 9.50 -18.71 22.13
CA ARG A 182 9.03 -19.72 23.09
C ARG A 182 8.34 -19.11 24.30
N GLU A 183 8.84 -17.99 24.82
CA GLU A 183 8.20 -17.23 25.89
C GLU A 183 6.81 -16.73 25.48
N ALA A 184 6.67 -16.31 24.22
CA ALA A 184 5.38 -15.98 23.61
C ALA A 184 4.55 -17.21 23.18
N SER A 185 4.98 -18.43 23.52
CA SER A 185 4.28 -19.70 23.26
C SER A 185 4.09 -20.05 21.78
N TRP A 186 4.94 -19.55 20.89
CA TRP A 186 4.92 -19.94 19.47
C TRP A 186 5.59 -21.30 19.23
N GLU A 187 4.92 -22.18 18.47
CA GLU A 187 5.48 -23.48 18.09
C GLU A 187 6.53 -23.30 16.99
N ILE A 188 7.76 -23.75 17.28
CA ILE A 188 8.89 -23.77 16.34
C ILE A 188 9.05 -25.19 15.81
N ALA A 189 8.84 -25.37 14.50
CA ALA A 189 9.02 -26.66 13.83
C ALA A 189 10.49 -26.99 13.55
N SER A 190 11.28 -25.99 13.16
CA SER A 190 12.72 -26.15 12.90
C SER A 190 13.47 -24.83 13.04
N VAL A 191 14.76 -24.92 13.33
CA VAL A 191 15.70 -23.79 13.38
C VAL A 191 16.94 -24.17 12.60
N GLU A 192 17.30 -23.33 11.64
CA GLU A 192 18.48 -23.47 10.80
C GLU A 192 19.34 -22.21 10.94
N GLN A 193 20.66 -22.39 10.99
CA GLN A 193 21.65 -21.31 11.02
C GLN A 193 22.71 -21.63 9.99
N GLU A 194 22.98 -20.70 9.09
CA GLU A 194 23.88 -20.90 7.97
C GLU A 194 24.77 -19.66 7.76
N TYR A 195 25.89 -19.83 7.07
CA TYR A 195 26.77 -18.74 6.68
C TYR A 195 26.76 -18.57 5.16
N VAL A 196 26.26 -17.44 4.68
CA VAL A 196 26.24 -17.09 3.27
C VAL A 196 27.67 -16.78 2.83
N VAL A 197 28.25 -17.70 2.08
CA VAL A 197 29.65 -17.63 1.61
C VAL A 197 29.78 -17.06 0.19
N TYR A 198 28.67 -17.09 -0.56
CA TYR A 198 28.55 -16.49 -1.87
C TYR A 198 27.11 -16.06 -2.15
N ASP A 199 26.98 -14.86 -2.68
CA ASP A 199 25.72 -14.30 -3.20
C ASP A 199 26.07 -13.37 -4.35
N ASN A 200 25.57 -13.67 -5.55
CA ASN A 200 25.89 -12.86 -6.73
C ASN A 200 24.94 -11.68 -6.96
N HIS A 201 23.88 -11.51 -6.15
CA HIS A 201 22.89 -10.48 -6.41
C HIS A 201 22.15 -10.01 -5.13
N LEU A 202 22.93 -9.52 -4.15
CA LEU A 202 22.41 -8.88 -2.92
C LEU A 202 21.34 -7.79 -3.14
N PRO A 203 21.37 -6.97 -4.21
CA PRO A 203 20.31 -6.00 -4.49
C PRO A 203 18.87 -6.55 -4.55
N LEU A 204 18.65 -7.86 -4.71
CA LEU A 204 17.31 -8.44 -4.64
C LEU A 204 16.63 -8.22 -3.29
N ASP A 205 17.41 -8.05 -2.22
CA ASP A 205 16.88 -7.80 -0.88
C ASP A 205 16.73 -6.31 -0.58
N ALA A 206 16.86 -5.43 -1.59
CA ALA A 206 16.70 -4.00 -1.44
C ALA A 206 15.31 -3.68 -0.87
N GLY A 207 15.30 -2.91 0.23
CA GLY A 207 14.08 -2.51 0.93
C GLY A 207 13.46 -3.57 1.84
N TRP A 208 14.07 -4.74 2.00
CA TRP A 208 13.51 -5.79 2.86
C TRP A 208 13.85 -5.59 4.35
N LEU A 209 15.12 -5.73 4.76
CA LEU A 209 15.48 -5.59 6.18
C LEU A 209 15.50 -4.12 6.62
N ALA A 210 16.21 -3.28 5.86
CA ALA A 210 16.13 -1.84 6.00
C ALA A 210 15.17 -1.32 4.94
N PRO A 211 14.15 -0.51 5.31
CA PRO A 211 13.28 0.11 4.33
C PRO A 211 14.13 0.96 3.38
N ALA A 212 13.99 0.71 2.08
CA ALA A 212 14.54 1.61 1.09
C ALA A 212 13.60 2.81 1.00
N PRO A 213 14.12 4.05 0.90
CA PRO A 213 13.25 5.18 0.58
C PRO A 213 12.54 4.87 -0.74
N ALA A 214 11.22 5.09 -0.81
CA ALA A 214 10.48 4.79 -2.02
C ALA A 214 11.11 5.56 -3.21
N PRO A 215 11.21 4.95 -4.41
CA PRO A 215 11.70 5.65 -5.58
C PRO A 215 10.77 6.83 -5.87
N ARG A 216 11.22 8.04 -5.52
CA ARG A 216 10.47 9.28 -5.70
C ARG A 216 10.29 9.56 -7.19
N ARG A 217 9.07 9.75 -7.68
CA ARG A 217 8.88 10.36 -9.01
C ARG A 217 9.51 11.76 -8.96
N ARG A 218 10.20 12.15 -10.03
CA ARG A 218 10.90 13.46 -10.10
C ARG A 218 9.97 14.65 -9.82
N ASP A 219 8.70 14.53 -10.15
CA ASP A 219 7.73 15.62 -9.99
C ASP A 219 7.12 15.69 -8.58
N ASP A 220 7.06 14.58 -7.82
CA ASP A 220 6.66 14.56 -6.39
C ASP A 220 7.66 15.32 -5.50
N GLN A 221 8.84 15.67 -6.05
CA GLN A 221 9.87 16.46 -5.39
C GLN A 221 9.67 17.97 -5.58
N ARG A 222 8.73 18.40 -6.43
CA ARG A 222 8.48 19.83 -6.66
C ARG A 222 7.77 20.42 -5.46
N ARG A 223 8.54 21.15 -4.64
CA ARG A 223 8.04 21.94 -3.51
C ARG A 223 7.12 23.09 -3.93
N THR A 224 7.14 23.43 -5.21
CA THR A 224 6.33 24.51 -5.80
C THR A 224 5.61 23.97 -7.03
N ALA A 225 4.28 24.04 -6.97
CA ALA A 225 3.37 23.73 -8.06
C ALA A 225 3.71 24.64 -9.24
N PRO A 226 4.11 24.11 -10.40
CA PRO A 226 4.33 24.95 -11.56
C PRO A 226 3.01 25.61 -11.98
N PRO A 227 3.06 26.76 -12.68
CA PRO A 227 1.87 27.29 -13.33
C PRO A 227 1.32 26.27 -14.34
N ARG A 228 0.02 26.32 -14.62
CA ARG A 228 -0.63 25.38 -15.56
C ARG A 228 0.03 25.47 -16.94
N GLY A 229 0.75 24.42 -17.31
CA GLY A 229 1.42 24.28 -18.60
C GLY A 229 0.68 23.31 -19.55
N PRO A 230 1.21 23.11 -20.77
CA PRO A 230 0.74 22.05 -21.66
C PRO A 230 0.76 20.68 -20.96
N GLY A 231 -0.30 19.89 -21.13
CA GLY A 231 -0.41 18.55 -20.55
C GLY A 231 -1.02 18.47 -19.15
N TYR A 232 -1.26 19.60 -18.47
CA TYR A 232 -2.07 19.65 -17.23
C TYR A 232 -3.57 19.75 -17.56
N PRO A 233 -4.46 19.21 -16.71
CA PRO A 233 -5.90 19.40 -16.87
C PRO A 233 -6.30 20.87 -16.67
N VAL A 234 -7.42 21.29 -17.26
CA VAL A 234 -7.93 22.67 -17.10
C VAL A 234 -8.35 22.97 -15.65
N THR A 235 -8.65 21.93 -14.89
CA THR A 235 -8.96 21.96 -13.45
C THR A 235 -7.72 22.10 -12.57
N TYR A 236 -6.50 22.04 -13.13
CA TYR A 236 -5.28 22.32 -12.37
C TYR A 236 -5.16 23.82 -12.08
N GLN A 237 -5.54 24.21 -10.87
CA GLN A 237 -5.55 25.60 -10.38
C GLN A 237 -4.70 25.73 -9.11
N PRO A 238 -3.37 25.84 -9.21
CA PRO A 238 -2.52 26.07 -8.05
C PRO A 238 -2.79 27.45 -7.45
N LEU A 239 -2.49 27.59 -6.16
CA LEU A 239 -2.54 28.88 -5.48
C LEU A 239 -1.64 29.92 -6.18
N PRO A 240 -2.01 31.20 -6.14
CA PRO A 240 -1.10 32.26 -6.58
C PRO A 240 0.18 32.23 -5.75
N ASP A 241 1.32 32.56 -6.38
CA ASP A 241 2.61 32.67 -5.70
C ASP A 241 2.53 33.73 -4.59
N THR A 242 2.42 33.26 -3.35
CA THR A 242 2.16 34.10 -2.17
C THR A 242 3.26 33.89 -1.14
N PRO A 243 3.91 34.96 -0.65
CA PRO A 243 4.94 34.85 0.39
C PRO A 243 4.42 34.10 1.63
N GLY A 244 5.22 33.16 2.13
CA GLY A 244 4.89 32.35 3.31
C GLY A 244 3.90 31.20 3.03
N VAL A 245 3.59 30.93 1.76
CA VAL A 245 2.74 29.81 1.34
C VAL A 245 3.51 28.95 0.34
N SER A 246 3.53 27.65 0.57
CA SER A 246 4.09 26.68 -0.37
C SER A 246 3.03 25.64 -0.73
N GLN A 247 2.99 25.25 -2.00
CA GLN A 247 2.09 24.22 -2.49
C GLN A 247 2.85 23.40 -3.52
N GLY A 248 2.84 22.08 -3.38
CA GLY A 248 3.44 21.15 -4.34
C GLY A 248 2.41 20.65 -5.35
N VAL A 249 2.78 19.58 -6.05
CA VAL A 249 1.84 18.77 -6.84
C VAL A 249 1.61 17.44 -6.16
N ALA A 250 0.39 16.91 -6.31
CA ALA A 250 0.01 15.58 -5.89
C ALA A 250 -0.44 14.80 -7.13
N PHE A 251 0.08 13.57 -7.30
CA PHE A 251 -0.36 12.68 -8.37
C PHE A 251 -1.84 12.36 -8.18
N ASP A 252 -2.60 12.42 -9.27
CA ASP A 252 -4.04 12.15 -9.27
C ASP A 252 -4.37 11.10 -10.35
N PRO A 253 -4.63 9.84 -9.96
CA PRO A 253 -5.02 8.78 -10.89
C PRO A 253 -6.22 9.16 -11.78
N ALA A 254 -7.11 10.05 -11.32
CA ALA A 254 -8.29 10.46 -12.08
C ALA A 254 -7.98 11.27 -13.35
N HIS A 255 -6.72 11.70 -13.50
CA HIS A 255 -6.22 12.49 -14.62
C HIS A 255 -5.20 11.73 -15.49
N MET A 256 -5.13 10.39 -15.42
CA MET A 256 -4.15 9.58 -16.18
C MET A 256 -4.21 9.73 -17.71
N GLN A 257 -5.32 10.24 -18.26
CA GLN A 257 -5.43 10.65 -19.66
C GLN A 257 -4.54 11.86 -20.03
N HIS A 258 -4.03 12.57 -19.03
CA HIS A 258 -3.11 13.70 -19.18
C HIS A 258 -1.67 13.26 -18.95
N THR A 259 -0.74 13.79 -19.74
CA THR A 259 0.70 13.54 -19.53
C THR A 259 1.19 14.07 -18.18
N SER A 260 0.50 15.07 -17.63
CA SER A 260 0.72 15.63 -16.29
C SER A 260 -0.51 15.37 -15.42
N ALA A 261 -0.72 14.10 -15.03
CA ALA A 261 -1.80 13.64 -14.17
C ALA A 261 -1.61 14.08 -12.70
N TYR A 262 -1.66 15.39 -12.47
CA TYR A 262 -1.43 16.01 -11.16
C TYR A 262 -2.54 17.01 -10.82
N ARG A 263 -2.81 17.13 -9.52
CA ARG A 263 -3.54 18.25 -8.91
C ARG A 263 -2.60 19.07 -8.01
N PRO A 264 -2.95 20.31 -7.66
CA PRO A 264 -2.25 21.01 -6.59
C PRO A 264 -2.37 20.22 -5.26
N SER A 265 -1.28 20.10 -4.51
CA SER A 265 -1.30 19.45 -3.19
C SER A 265 -1.99 20.35 -2.15
N GLU A 266 -2.20 19.82 -0.94
CA GLU A 266 -2.55 20.68 0.21
C GLU A 266 -1.48 21.78 0.41
N PRO A 267 -1.89 23.05 0.62
CA PRO A 267 -0.95 24.14 0.85
C PRO A 267 -0.42 24.15 2.29
N VAL A 268 0.85 24.53 2.42
CA VAL A 268 1.54 24.70 3.69
C VAL A 268 1.80 26.18 3.92
N PHE A 269 1.39 26.68 5.08
CA PHE A 269 1.56 28.06 5.50
C PHE A 269 2.62 28.15 6.59
N ASP A 270 3.55 29.11 6.47
CA ASP A 270 4.52 29.41 7.52
C ASP A 270 3.84 29.96 8.79
N ASP A 271 2.71 30.66 8.63
CA ASP A 271 1.87 31.13 9.73
C ASP A 271 0.71 30.15 10.01
N PRO A 272 0.66 29.53 11.21
CA PRO A 272 -0.45 28.68 11.62
C PRO A 272 -1.80 29.42 11.68
N GLY A 273 -1.81 30.73 11.90
CA GLY A 273 -3.01 31.57 11.87
C GLY A 273 -3.65 31.60 10.48
N ALA A 274 -2.85 31.97 9.47
CA ALA A 274 -3.24 31.93 8.07
C ALA A 274 -3.70 30.53 7.61
N ALA A 275 -2.99 29.46 8.01
CA ALA A 275 -3.41 28.08 7.71
C ALA A 275 -4.82 27.76 8.24
N ARG A 276 -5.11 28.12 9.50
CA ARG A 276 -6.45 27.90 10.09
C ARG A 276 -7.52 28.74 9.38
N GLN A 277 -7.20 29.99 9.03
CA GLN A 277 -8.12 30.87 8.33
C GLN A 277 -8.45 30.38 6.93
N TRP A 278 -7.45 29.94 6.17
CA TRP A 278 -7.62 29.38 4.83
C TRP A 278 -8.43 28.09 4.86
N THR A 279 -8.11 27.18 5.80
CA THR A 279 -8.86 25.93 6.00
C THR A 279 -10.34 26.22 6.33
N ARG A 280 -10.61 27.18 7.23
CA ARG A 280 -11.97 27.60 7.57
C ARG A 280 -12.71 28.17 6.34
N ALA A 281 -12.03 28.99 5.54
CA ALA A 281 -12.61 29.54 4.32
C ALA A 281 -12.95 28.44 3.30
N ARG A 282 -12.07 27.45 3.12
CA ARG A 282 -12.34 26.29 2.24
C ARG A 282 -13.55 25.48 2.72
N ARG A 283 -13.64 25.20 4.03
CA ARG A 283 -14.80 24.49 4.62
C ARG A 283 -16.10 25.27 4.42
N GLN A 284 -16.06 26.59 4.57
CA GLN A 284 -17.22 27.44 4.28
C GLN A 284 -17.61 27.36 2.81
N ALA A 285 -16.65 27.44 1.88
CA ALA A 285 -16.90 27.31 0.45
C ALA A 285 -17.49 25.93 0.08
N MET A 286 -16.97 24.84 0.67
CA MET A 286 -17.56 23.50 0.51
C MET A 286 -19.00 23.45 1.05
N THR A 287 -19.27 24.08 2.19
CA THR A 287 -20.61 24.15 2.77
C THR A 287 -21.58 24.93 1.87
N GLU A 288 -21.14 26.06 1.31
CA GLU A 288 -21.91 26.86 0.34
C GLU A 288 -22.25 26.02 -0.90
N LEU A 289 -21.30 25.23 -1.42
CA LEU A 289 -21.52 24.29 -2.52
C LEU A 289 -22.55 23.21 -2.17
N LEU A 290 -22.42 22.53 -1.03
CA LEU A 290 -23.32 21.46 -0.62
C LEU A 290 -24.76 21.98 -0.41
N ASN A 291 -24.91 23.17 0.16
CA ASN A 291 -26.21 23.83 0.28
C ASN A 291 -26.81 24.23 -1.08
N ALA A 292 -26.00 24.64 -2.05
CA ALA A 292 -26.46 24.90 -3.41
C ALA A 292 -26.99 23.62 -4.07
N VAL A 293 -26.24 22.51 -3.95
CA VAL A 293 -26.67 21.18 -4.45
C VAL A 293 -28.05 20.81 -3.92
N GLN A 294 -28.27 20.95 -2.61
CA GLN A 294 -29.54 20.59 -1.95
C GLN A 294 -30.75 21.43 -2.41
N ARG A 295 -30.52 22.59 -3.02
CA ARG A 295 -31.57 23.48 -3.54
C ARG A 295 -31.89 23.23 -5.01
N THR A 296 -31.10 22.41 -5.68
CA THR A 296 -31.37 22.00 -7.06
C THR A 296 -32.41 20.87 -7.10
N PRO A 297 -33.15 20.70 -8.22
CA PRO A 297 -34.04 19.55 -8.39
C PRO A 297 -33.30 18.21 -8.46
N TYR A 298 -31.97 18.23 -8.55
CA TYR A 298 -31.11 17.04 -8.66
C TYR A 298 -30.58 16.55 -7.31
N ALA A 299 -30.90 17.19 -6.19
CA ALA A 299 -30.47 16.76 -4.85
C ALA A 299 -30.80 15.28 -4.56
N GLY A 300 -31.96 14.81 -5.01
CA GLY A 300 -32.40 13.42 -4.87
C GLY A 300 -31.66 12.42 -5.78
N GLN A 301 -30.81 12.89 -6.69
CA GLN A 301 -30.01 12.10 -7.63
C GLN A 301 -28.52 12.07 -7.25
N LEU A 302 -28.13 12.72 -6.15
CA LEU A 302 -26.74 12.85 -5.74
C LEU A 302 -26.53 12.18 -4.38
N VAL A 303 -25.58 11.24 -4.33
CA VAL A 303 -25.20 10.50 -3.13
C VAL A 303 -23.79 10.90 -2.74
N LEU A 304 -23.65 11.65 -1.66
CA LEU A 304 -22.37 12.11 -1.14
C LEU A 304 -21.51 10.93 -0.67
N ARG A 305 -20.22 10.97 -0.97
CA ARG A 305 -19.21 9.99 -0.51
C ARG A 305 -17.88 10.69 -0.24
N GLY A 306 -16.84 9.89 0.01
CA GLY A 306 -15.47 10.38 0.11
C GLY A 306 -15.19 11.11 1.42
N SER A 307 -14.14 11.93 1.44
CA SER A 307 -13.60 12.52 2.67
C SER A 307 -14.58 13.42 3.41
N ALA A 308 -15.47 14.10 2.68
CA ALA A 308 -16.41 15.07 3.26
C ALA A 308 -17.37 14.42 4.28
N VAL A 309 -17.82 13.19 4.02
CA VAL A 309 -18.67 12.45 4.97
C VAL A 309 -17.87 11.85 6.12
N LEU A 310 -16.61 11.45 5.90
CA LEU A 310 -15.76 10.93 6.97
C LEU A 310 -15.56 11.96 8.09
N ALA A 311 -15.44 13.25 7.74
CA ALA A 311 -15.33 14.33 8.72
C ALA A 311 -16.56 14.41 9.66
N ALA A 312 -17.75 14.07 9.17
CA ALA A 312 -18.96 14.05 10.00
C ALA A 312 -19.02 12.84 10.95
N TRP A 313 -18.41 11.71 10.57
CA TRP A 313 -18.38 10.50 11.40
C TRP A 313 -17.24 10.48 12.41
N PHE A 314 -16.07 10.99 12.05
CA PHE A 314 -14.83 10.86 12.84
C PHE A 314 -14.27 12.18 13.36
N GLY A 315 -14.86 13.32 12.99
CA GLY A 315 -14.45 14.63 13.49
C GLY A 315 -12.96 14.91 13.25
N ALA A 316 -12.21 15.16 14.33
CA ALA A 316 -10.79 15.47 14.26
C ALA A 316 -9.88 14.29 13.88
N GLU A 317 -10.37 13.05 13.94
CA GLU A 317 -9.63 11.89 13.46
C GLU A 317 -9.71 11.75 11.94
N ALA A 318 -10.75 12.27 11.29
CA ALA A 318 -10.75 12.35 9.83
C ALA A 318 -9.67 13.33 9.37
N ARG A 319 -9.02 12.99 8.25
CA ARG A 319 -8.17 13.94 7.54
C ARG A 319 -9.03 15.09 6.99
N GLU A 320 -8.43 16.26 6.80
CA GLU A 320 -9.10 17.40 6.16
C GLU A 320 -9.63 16.99 4.77
N PRO A 321 -10.92 17.20 4.46
CA PRO A 321 -11.45 16.92 3.13
C PRO A 321 -10.79 17.80 2.08
N GLY A 322 -10.18 17.19 1.06
CA GLY A 322 -9.59 17.90 -0.08
C GLY A 322 -10.62 18.26 -1.16
N ASP A 323 -11.70 17.49 -1.23
CA ASP A 323 -12.71 17.44 -2.28
C ASP A 323 -14.10 17.05 -1.74
N VAL A 324 -15.11 17.23 -2.58
CA VAL A 324 -16.47 16.73 -2.41
C VAL A 324 -16.73 15.69 -3.50
N ASP A 325 -17.22 14.51 -3.14
CA ASP A 325 -17.46 13.42 -4.10
C ASP A 325 -18.95 13.02 -4.10
N PHE A 326 -19.54 12.90 -5.28
CA PHE A 326 -20.90 12.38 -5.46
C PHE A 326 -20.90 11.15 -6.37
N VAL A 327 -21.71 10.15 -6.01
CA VAL A 327 -22.25 9.18 -6.97
C VAL A 327 -23.54 9.76 -7.55
N VAL A 328 -23.67 9.72 -8.87
CA VAL A 328 -24.84 10.20 -9.60
C VAL A 328 -25.81 9.04 -9.86
N GLU A 329 -27.07 9.26 -9.53
CA GLU A 329 -28.19 8.38 -9.83
C GLU A 329 -29.14 9.04 -10.85
N PRO A 330 -29.89 8.25 -11.65
CA PRO A 330 -29.86 6.79 -11.69
C PRO A 330 -28.61 6.25 -12.39
N PHE A 331 -28.27 4.99 -12.12
CA PHE A 331 -27.06 4.32 -12.61
C PHE A 331 -26.81 4.47 -14.12
N TRP A 332 -27.84 4.54 -14.95
CA TRP A 332 -27.72 4.65 -16.41
C TRP A 332 -27.49 6.07 -16.93
N MET A 333 -27.48 7.10 -16.07
CA MET A 333 -27.12 8.45 -16.50
C MET A 333 -25.66 8.47 -16.96
N SER A 334 -25.41 8.93 -18.19
CA SER A 334 -24.05 9.09 -18.71
C SER A 334 -23.53 10.49 -18.42
N SER A 335 -22.22 10.63 -18.15
CA SER A 335 -21.57 11.94 -17.94
C SER A 335 -21.68 12.88 -19.14
N LYS A 336 -21.96 12.32 -20.33
CA LYS A 336 -22.10 13.02 -21.62
C LYS A 336 -23.56 13.29 -22.00
N SER A 337 -24.49 12.92 -21.14
CA SER A 337 -25.92 13.14 -21.35
C SER A 337 -26.30 14.62 -21.22
N ALA A 338 -27.44 15.00 -21.81
CA ALA A 338 -27.98 16.34 -21.65
C ALA A 338 -28.44 16.56 -20.20
N GLU A 339 -28.92 15.51 -19.55
CA GLU A 339 -29.32 15.48 -18.15
C GLU A 339 -28.14 15.77 -17.22
N ALA A 340 -26.98 15.14 -17.43
CA ALA A 340 -25.76 15.42 -16.67
C ALA A 340 -25.30 16.88 -16.85
N THR A 341 -25.39 17.40 -18.07
CA THR A 341 -25.06 18.81 -18.35
C THR A 341 -26.01 19.75 -17.60
N ALA A 342 -27.32 19.51 -17.70
CA ALA A 342 -28.33 20.31 -17.03
C ALA A 342 -28.22 20.27 -15.49
N MET A 343 -27.76 19.14 -14.94
CA MET A 343 -27.47 19.00 -13.51
C MET A 343 -26.33 19.92 -13.08
N LEU A 344 -25.19 19.87 -13.77
CA LEU A 344 -24.03 20.70 -13.45
C LEU A 344 -24.35 22.19 -13.63
N ASP A 345 -25.06 22.55 -14.70
CA ASP A 345 -25.49 23.93 -14.95
C ASP A 345 -26.43 24.43 -13.85
N ALA A 346 -27.38 23.62 -13.38
CA ALA A 346 -28.29 24.00 -12.29
C ALA A 346 -27.55 24.28 -10.97
N ILE A 347 -26.48 23.54 -10.66
CA ILE A 347 -25.66 23.79 -9.47
C ILE A 347 -24.94 25.13 -9.60
N LEU A 348 -24.33 25.40 -10.76
CA LEU A 348 -23.65 26.68 -11.01
C LEU A 348 -24.63 27.86 -11.04
N ASP A 349 -25.83 27.67 -11.59
CA ASP A 349 -26.87 28.69 -11.60
C ASP A 349 -27.40 29.00 -10.21
N GLU A 350 -27.59 27.99 -9.35
CA GLU A 350 -27.97 28.21 -7.95
C GLU A 350 -26.88 28.98 -7.20
N LEU A 351 -25.61 28.64 -7.40
CA LEU A 351 -24.47 29.39 -6.85
C LEU A 351 -24.43 30.84 -7.34
N ARG A 352 -24.75 31.10 -8.62
CA ARG A 352 -24.82 32.47 -9.19
C ARG A 352 -26.01 33.26 -8.65
N ALA A 353 -27.15 32.61 -8.48
CA ALA A 353 -28.38 33.25 -8.01
C ALA A 353 -28.30 33.63 -6.53
N ARG A 354 -27.48 32.90 -5.76
CA ARG A 354 -27.24 33.14 -4.33
C ARG A 354 -25.75 33.19 -4.08
N PRO A 355 -25.05 34.23 -4.55
CA PRO A 355 -23.62 34.33 -4.39
C PRO A 355 -23.30 34.26 -2.90
N GLY A 356 -22.59 33.19 -2.52
CA GLY A 356 -21.98 33.09 -1.21
C GLY A 356 -20.91 34.17 -1.05
N VAL A 357 -20.36 34.31 0.15
CA VAL A 357 -19.30 35.30 0.39
C VAL A 357 -17.98 34.83 -0.24
N SER A 358 -17.86 33.52 -0.51
CA SER A 358 -16.58 32.90 -0.85
C SER A 358 -16.45 32.43 -2.30
N LEU A 359 -17.42 31.70 -2.86
CA LEU A 359 -17.29 31.03 -4.18
C LEU A 359 -17.50 31.97 -5.39
N ASP A 360 -16.71 31.76 -6.46
CA ASP A 360 -16.86 32.41 -7.76
C ASP A 360 -17.24 31.39 -8.86
N PRO A 361 -18.54 31.13 -9.07
CA PRO A 361 -19.03 30.19 -10.09
C PRO A 361 -18.83 30.68 -11.52
N SER A 362 -18.47 31.95 -11.74
CA SER A 362 -18.17 32.48 -13.09
C SER A 362 -16.82 32.00 -13.62
N ARG A 363 -15.91 31.61 -12.71
CA ARG A 363 -14.57 31.10 -13.00
C ARG A 363 -14.45 29.58 -12.85
N ALA A 364 -15.58 28.88 -12.72
CA ALA A 364 -15.60 27.43 -12.59
C ALA A 364 -14.96 26.76 -13.81
N ALA A 365 -14.04 25.82 -13.57
CA ALA A 365 -13.46 24.96 -14.60
C ALA A 365 -14.08 23.57 -14.52
N HIS A 366 -14.24 22.92 -15.68
CA HIS A 366 -14.77 21.57 -15.78
C HIS A 366 -13.81 20.65 -16.52
N ALA A 367 -13.73 19.38 -16.12
CA ALA A 367 -12.98 18.35 -16.83
C ALA A 367 -13.72 17.01 -16.80
N GLU A 368 -13.54 16.22 -17.86
CA GLU A 368 -13.80 14.78 -17.81
C GLU A 368 -12.67 14.10 -17.02
N ILE A 369 -13.05 13.20 -16.11
CA ILE A 369 -12.13 12.43 -15.27
C ILE A 369 -12.50 10.94 -15.32
N TRP A 370 -11.55 10.10 -14.96
CA TRP A 370 -11.77 8.66 -14.77
C TRP A 370 -11.50 8.30 -13.32
N THR A 371 -12.55 8.33 -12.49
CA THR A 371 -12.39 8.13 -11.05
C THR A 371 -11.94 6.69 -10.79
N TYR A 372 -10.73 6.55 -10.22
CA TYR A 372 -10.07 5.27 -9.96
C TYR A 372 -9.98 4.35 -11.20
N GLU A 373 -9.70 4.93 -12.37
CA GLU A 373 -9.45 4.20 -13.62
C GLU A 373 -10.66 3.40 -14.18
N ARG A 374 -11.83 3.48 -13.53
CA ARG A 374 -13.02 2.67 -13.88
C ARG A 374 -14.26 3.47 -14.24
N ALA A 375 -14.54 4.55 -13.51
CA ALA A 375 -15.82 5.22 -13.58
C ALA A 375 -15.72 6.55 -14.31
N ASP A 376 -16.63 6.75 -15.25
CA ASP A 376 -16.80 8.00 -15.97
C ASP A 376 -17.20 9.12 -14.99
N GLY A 377 -16.52 10.25 -15.04
CA GLY A 377 -16.72 11.31 -14.07
C GLY A 377 -16.59 12.72 -14.64
N ARG A 378 -17.21 13.67 -13.93
CA ARG A 378 -17.09 15.11 -14.20
C ARG A 378 -16.55 15.79 -12.96
N ARG A 379 -15.45 16.52 -13.13
CA ARG A 379 -14.86 17.37 -12.09
C ARG A 379 -15.24 18.81 -12.33
N LEU A 380 -15.72 19.49 -11.30
CA LEU A 380 -15.81 20.96 -11.24
C LEU A 380 -14.78 21.49 -10.24
N VAL A 381 -14.06 22.53 -10.61
CA VAL A 381 -13.19 23.29 -9.71
C VAL A 381 -13.66 24.74 -9.68
N ILE A 382 -14.10 25.20 -8.51
CA ILE A 382 -14.71 26.51 -8.31
C ILE A 382 -13.79 27.34 -7.40
N PRO A 383 -13.23 28.46 -7.88
CA PRO A 383 -12.42 29.35 -7.05
C PRO A 383 -13.21 29.90 -5.86
N PHE A 384 -12.53 30.15 -4.75
CA PHE A 384 -13.07 30.92 -3.64
C PHE A 384 -12.10 32.01 -3.21
N THR A 385 -12.63 33.10 -2.66
CA THR A 385 -11.86 34.21 -2.09
C THR A 385 -12.13 34.31 -0.59
N ALA A 386 -11.13 34.73 0.18
CA ALA A 386 -11.29 35.00 1.60
C ALA A 386 -10.34 36.11 2.07
N PRO A 387 -10.80 37.08 2.87
CA PRO A 387 -9.94 38.16 3.34
C PRO A 387 -8.74 37.63 4.12
N GLY A 388 -7.54 38.15 3.84
CA GLY A 388 -6.33 37.89 4.61
C GLY A 388 -5.60 36.57 4.31
N VAL A 389 -6.08 35.76 3.36
CA VAL A 389 -5.44 34.54 2.90
C VAL A 389 -5.50 34.46 1.37
N PRO A 390 -4.65 33.67 0.70
CA PRO A 390 -4.71 33.51 -0.76
C PRO A 390 -6.05 32.91 -1.22
N ASP A 391 -6.50 33.32 -2.40
CA ASP A 391 -7.62 32.68 -3.11
C ASP A 391 -7.32 31.19 -3.31
N GLY A 392 -8.31 30.34 -3.03
CA GLY A 392 -8.23 28.90 -3.20
C GLY A 392 -9.24 28.38 -4.21
N SER A 393 -9.45 27.07 -4.21
CA SER A 393 -10.52 26.43 -4.97
C SER A 393 -11.15 25.28 -4.18
N VAL A 394 -12.41 25.01 -4.47
CA VAL A 394 -13.12 23.80 -4.06
C VAL A 394 -13.27 22.90 -5.28
N GLN A 395 -12.91 21.63 -5.11
CA GLN A 395 -13.11 20.59 -6.10
C GLN A 395 -14.36 19.77 -5.74
N VAL A 396 -15.17 19.46 -6.75
CA VAL A 396 -16.26 18.48 -6.63
C VAL A 396 -16.27 17.53 -7.81
N ASP A 397 -16.34 16.24 -7.51
CA ASP A 397 -16.34 15.16 -8.48
C ASP A 397 -17.71 14.47 -8.49
N PHE A 398 -18.24 14.27 -9.70
CA PHE A 398 -19.48 13.55 -9.95
C PHE A 398 -19.15 12.27 -10.71
N VAL A 399 -19.35 11.13 -10.07
CA VAL A 399 -19.09 9.81 -10.63
C VAL A 399 -20.39 9.23 -11.17
N PHE A 400 -20.38 8.88 -12.45
CA PHE A 400 -21.50 8.28 -13.16
C PHE A 400 -21.27 6.77 -13.29
N ASN A 401 -22.36 6.01 -13.42
CA ASN A 401 -22.31 4.56 -13.65
C ASN A 401 -21.56 3.77 -12.56
N GLU A 402 -21.42 4.31 -11.35
CA GLU A 402 -20.90 3.61 -10.17
C GLU A 402 -22.02 2.80 -9.52
N HIS A 403 -21.75 1.54 -9.19
CA HIS A 403 -22.75 0.66 -8.59
C HIS A 403 -22.98 1.04 -7.12
N LEU A 404 -24.25 1.21 -6.74
CA LEU A 404 -24.65 1.55 -5.38
C LEU A 404 -25.43 0.36 -4.76
N PRO A 405 -24.73 -0.65 -4.21
CA PRO A 405 -25.37 -1.90 -3.77
C PRO A 405 -26.21 -1.77 -2.50
N THR A 406 -26.09 -0.65 -1.78
CA THR A 406 -26.87 -0.37 -0.56
C THR A 406 -27.53 0.99 -0.67
N GLU A 407 -28.75 1.12 -0.15
CA GLU A 407 -29.47 2.39 -0.08
C GLU A 407 -28.64 3.50 0.60
N PRO A 408 -28.69 4.76 0.09
CA PRO A 408 -28.12 5.90 0.77
C PRO A 408 -28.68 6.12 2.17
N VAL A 409 -27.84 6.62 3.06
CA VAL A 409 -28.22 7.06 4.40
C VAL A 409 -28.29 8.58 4.47
N ALA A 410 -29.06 9.12 5.41
CA ALA A 410 -29.08 10.56 5.67
C ALA A 410 -27.93 10.94 6.62
N VAL A 411 -27.08 11.89 6.24
CA VAL A 411 -25.98 12.39 7.07
C VAL A 411 -26.11 13.90 7.26
N ALA A 412 -26.07 14.34 8.53
CA ALA A 412 -25.95 15.74 8.87
C ALA A 412 -24.47 16.17 8.80
N LEU A 413 -24.22 17.30 8.14
CA LEU A 413 -22.90 17.90 8.01
C LEU A 413 -22.90 19.28 8.65
N ASP A 414 -21.78 19.68 9.24
CA ASP A 414 -21.66 21.00 9.85
C ASP A 414 -21.90 22.11 8.83
N GLY A 415 -22.79 23.05 9.15
CA GLY A 415 -23.19 24.17 8.29
C GLY A 415 -24.09 23.83 7.09
N VAL A 416 -24.43 22.57 6.83
CA VAL A 416 -25.36 22.19 5.75
C VAL A 416 -26.79 22.18 6.28
N ASP A 417 -27.69 22.89 5.60
CA ASP A 417 -29.05 23.21 6.06
C ASP A 417 -29.91 21.95 6.30
N THR A 418 -29.70 20.92 5.49
CA THR A 418 -30.49 19.68 5.51
C THR A 418 -29.58 18.47 5.37
N ALA A 419 -29.97 17.36 6.02
CA ALA A 419 -29.24 16.10 5.92
C ALA A 419 -29.11 15.67 4.46
N MET A 420 -27.91 15.28 4.06
CA MET A 420 -27.60 14.86 2.69
C MET A 420 -27.77 13.35 2.53
N ARG A 421 -28.19 12.91 1.34
CA ARG A 421 -28.08 11.51 0.93
C ARG A 421 -26.59 11.19 0.78
N ALA A 422 -26.12 10.16 1.48
CA ALA A 422 -24.72 9.75 1.44
C ALA A 422 -24.56 8.24 1.44
N ALA A 423 -23.41 7.76 0.97
CA ALA A 423 -23.03 6.36 1.14
C ALA A 423 -22.92 6.02 2.63
N SER A 424 -23.31 4.81 3.01
CA SER A 424 -23.14 4.34 4.38
C SER A 424 -21.66 4.19 4.75
N PRO A 425 -21.30 4.20 6.04
CA PRO A 425 -19.93 3.88 6.46
C PRO A 425 -19.47 2.50 5.98
N ALA A 426 -20.36 1.50 5.97
CA ALA A 426 -20.05 0.14 5.51
C ALA A 426 -19.76 0.10 4.00
N LEU A 427 -20.56 0.78 3.18
CA LEU A 427 -20.30 0.88 1.73
C LEU A 427 -19.03 1.67 1.44
N SER A 428 -18.79 2.75 2.20
CA SER A 428 -17.55 3.54 2.10
C SER A 428 -16.32 2.67 2.38
N LEU A 429 -16.38 1.81 3.41
CA LEU A 429 -15.30 0.85 3.69
C LEU A 429 -15.15 -0.18 2.57
N ALA A 430 -16.25 -0.79 2.11
CA ALA A 430 -16.21 -1.80 1.07
C ALA A 430 -15.57 -1.29 -0.23
N TRP A 431 -15.91 -0.06 -0.62
CA TRP A 431 -15.27 0.62 -1.73
C TRP A 431 -13.77 0.86 -1.49
N LYS A 432 -13.36 1.39 -0.32
CA LYS A 432 -11.93 1.60 -0.04
C LYS A 432 -11.13 0.30 -0.12
N LEU A 433 -11.69 -0.82 0.34
CA LEU A 433 -11.07 -2.15 0.24
C LEU A 433 -10.96 -2.61 -1.21
N MET A 434 -12.01 -2.42 -2.02
CA MET A 434 -11.96 -2.68 -3.46
C MET A 434 -10.84 -1.87 -4.12
N TRP A 435 -10.78 -0.56 -3.89
CA TRP A 435 -9.80 0.33 -4.53
C TRP A 435 -8.37 -0.04 -4.18
N LEU A 436 -8.10 -0.32 -2.90
CA LEU A 436 -6.78 -0.75 -2.44
C LEU A 436 -6.36 -2.10 -3.02
N ALA A 437 -7.32 -2.98 -3.33
CA ALA A 437 -7.06 -4.29 -3.90
C ALA A 437 -6.88 -4.28 -5.43
N THR A 438 -7.57 -3.39 -6.15
CA THR A 438 -7.70 -3.48 -7.61
C THR A 438 -7.02 -2.36 -8.37
N ASP A 439 -6.85 -1.18 -7.77
CA ASP A 439 -6.35 -0.01 -8.50
C ASP A 439 -4.85 -0.17 -8.79
N THR A 440 -4.42 0.30 -9.98
CA THR A 440 -3.00 0.31 -10.37
C THR A 440 -2.15 1.19 -9.44
N HIS A 441 -2.77 2.19 -8.80
CA HIS A 441 -2.11 3.18 -7.96
C HIS A 441 -2.82 3.35 -6.59
N PRO A 442 -2.77 2.34 -5.69
CA PRO A 442 -3.42 2.40 -4.37
C PRO A 442 -2.89 3.58 -3.53
N GLN A 443 -3.78 4.44 -3.05
CA GLN A 443 -3.41 5.69 -2.38
C GLN A 443 -3.36 5.54 -0.85
N GLY A 444 -2.39 6.19 -0.20
CA GLY A 444 -2.28 6.20 1.27
C GLY A 444 -3.50 6.77 2.00
N LYS A 445 -4.19 7.74 1.38
CA LYS A 445 -5.44 8.29 1.93
C LYS A 445 -6.54 7.24 2.05
N ASP A 446 -6.61 6.30 1.10
CA ASP A 446 -7.63 5.26 1.11
C ASP A 446 -7.35 4.20 2.17
N LEU A 447 -6.07 3.88 2.42
CA LEU A 447 -5.64 3.02 3.53
C LEU A 447 -5.99 3.65 4.89
N TYR A 448 -5.70 4.94 5.07
CA TYR A 448 -6.02 5.67 6.28
C TYR A 448 -7.54 5.69 6.54
N ASP A 449 -8.32 6.10 5.54
CA ASP A 449 -9.77 6.17 5.61
C ASP A 449 -10.36 4.77 5.92
N ALA A 450 -9.87 3.71 5.26
CA ALA A 450 -10.31 2.33 5.48
C ALA A 450 -10.03 1.85 6.90
N ALA A 451 -8.86 2.15 7.45
CA ALA A 451 -8.51 1.77 8.82
C ALA A 451 -9.45 2.42 9.84
N LEU A 452 -9.70 3.74 9.72
CA LEU A 452 -10.64 4.45 10.59
C LEU A 452 -12.06 3.88 10.48
N LEU A 453 -12.53 3.62 9.25
CA LEU A 453 -13.84 3.02 9.01
C LEU A 453 -13.94 1.63 9.65
N ALA A 454 -12.96 0.75 9.42
CA ALA A 454 -12.98 -0.63 9.92
C ALA A 454 -12.90 -0.70 11.45
N GLU A 455 -12.26 0.27 12.10
CA GLU A 455 -12.19 0.35 13.56
C GLU A 455 -13.53 0.73 14.21
N HIS A 456 -14.44 1.36 13.46
CA HIS A 456 -15.70 1.90 13.98
C HIS A 456 -16.95 1.31 13.32
N THR A 457 -16.81 0.58 12.21
CA THR A 457 -17.91 0.08 11.40
C THR A 457 -17.63 -1.35 10.96
N ALA A 458 -18.60 -2.23 11.17
CA ALA A 458 -18.60 -3.56 10.58
C ALA A 458 -18.98 -3.50 9.10
N VAL A 459 -18.29 -4.26 8.26
CA VAL A 459 -18.62 -4.45 6.85
C VAL A 459 -18.80 -5.92 6.56
N ASP A 460 -19.80 -6.27 5.77
CA ASP A 460 -20.01 -7.64 5.31
C ASP A 460 -18.91 -8.02 4.30
N LEU A 461 -18.25 -9.15 4.53
CA LEU A 461 -17.22 -9.67 3.63
C LEU A 461 -17.82 -9.98 2.25
N GLU A 462 -19.06 -10.45 2.17
CA GLU A 462 -19.68 -10.81 0.90
C GLU A 462 -19.96 -9.57 0.04
N LEU A 463 -20.33 -8.44 0.67
CA LEU A 463 -20.44 -7.15 -0.01
C LEU A 463 -19.10 -6.72 -0.63
N VAL A 464 -17.99 -6.89 0.10
CA VAL A 464 -16.65 -6.56 -0.42
C VAL A 464 -16.30 -7.47 -1.60
N ARG A 465 -16.58 -8.77 -1.49
CA ARG A 465 -16.33 -9.75 -2.56
C ARG A 465 -17.18 -9.48 -3.80
N ASP A 466 -18.46 -9.13 -3.63
CA ASP A 466 -19.33 -8.75 -4.74
C ASP A 466 -18.79 -7.56 -5.53
N LEU A 467 -18.29 -6.54 -4.83
CA LEU A 467 -17.63 -5.41 -5.46
C LEU A 467 -16.34 -5.83 -6.18
N LEU A 468 -15.51 -6.65 -5.54
CA LEU A 468 -14.27 -7.17 -6.16
C LEU A 468 -14.54 -8.01 -7.42
N ARG A 469 -15.61 -8.83 -7.44
CA ARG A 469 -15.98 -9.68 -8.60
C ARG A 469 -16.28 -8.87 -9.86
N LEU A 470 -16.60 -7.58 -9.74
CA LEU A 470 -16.79 -6.69 -10.88
C LEU A 470 -15.47 -6.30 -11.55
N GLU A 471 -14.36 -6.36 -10.81
CA GLU A 471 -13.06 -5.80 -11.21
C GLU A 471 -11.99 -6.89 -11.45
N ILE A 472 -12.06 -8.01 -10.71
CA ILE A 472 -11.08 -9.10 -10.77
C ILE A 472 -11.76 -10.47 -10.93
N PRO A 473 -11.04 -11.50 -11.40
CA PRO A 473 -11.60 -12.85 -11.54
C PRO A 473 -12.23 -13.35 -10.24
N GLY A 474 -13.39 -14.02 -10.34
CA GLY A 474 -14.17 -14.45 -9.19
C GLY A 474 -13.38 -15.26 -8.15
N GLU A 475 -12.51 -16.17 -8.60
CA GLU A 475 -11.65 -16.95 -7.69
C GLU A 475 -10.72 -16.08 -6.84
N GLN A 476 -10.22 -14.96 -7.38
CA GLN A 476 -9.37 -14.03 -6.64
C GLN A 476 -10.19 -13.17 -5.67
N ALA A 477 -11.38 -12.74 -6.08
CA ALA A 477 -12.31 -12.04 -5.19
C ALA A 477 -12.75 -12.94 -4.02
N ASP A 478 -13.11 -14.19 -4.31
CA ASP A 478 -13.55 -15.18 -3.32
C ASP A 478 -12.45 -15.53 -2.31
N ALA A 479 -11.18 -15.46 -2.72
CA ALA A 479 -10.03 -15.66 -1.87
C ALA A 479 -9.69 -14.44 -0.97
N PHE A 480 -10.36 -13.30 -1.15
CA PHE A 480 -10.10 -12.11 -0.35
C PHE A 480 -10.44 -12.34 1.12
N THR A 481 -9.52 -11.97 2.01
CA THR A 481 -9.64 -12.08 3.47
C THR A 481 -8.98 -10.88 4.16
N ALA A 482 -9.06 -10.82 5.50
CA ALA A 482 -8.41 -9.76 6.26
C ALA A 482 -6.88 -9.82 6.13
N GLU A 483 -6.32 -11.01 5.88
CA GLU A 483 -4.90 -11.20 5.65
C GLU A 483 -4.44 -10.52 4.34
N SER A 484 -5.30 -10.51 3.30
CA SER A 484 -4.99 -9.92 1.99
C SER A 484 -4.57 -8.44 2.08
N VAL A 485 -5.03 -7.72 3.10
CA VAL A 485 -4.66 -6.31 3.36
C VAL A 485 -3.15 -6.15 3.61
N LEU A 486 -2.52 -7.13 4.24
CA LEU A 486 -1.09 -7.10 4.56
C LEU A 486 -0.23 -7.19 3.28
N ASP A 487 -0.83 -7.55 2.15
CA ASP A 487 -0.10 -7.72 0.90
C ASP A 487 0.07 -6.44 0.09
N TRP A 488 -0.73 -5.41 0.35
CA TRP A 488 -0.78 -4.24 -0.51
C TRP A 488 0.51 -3.42 -0.48
N THR A 489 0.81 -2.79 -1.61
CA THR A 489 1.83 -1.73 -1.72
C THR A 489 1.09 -0.43 -1.91
N VAL A 490 1.04 0.39 -0.86
CA VAL A 490 0.27 1.62 -0.85
C VAL A 490 1.23 2.82 -0.87
N ASP A 491 0.88 3.85 -1.63
CA ASP A 491 1.64 5.10 -1.67
C ASP A 491 1.43 5.94 -0.40
N TRP A 492 2.09 5.53 0.67
CA TRP A 492 2.02 6.18 1.98
C TRP A 492 2.80 7.50 2.04
N GLU A 493 3.93 7.58 1.34
CA GLU A 493 4.80 8.76 1.36
C GLU A 493 4.12 9.98 0.71
N ASN A 494 3.39 9.82 -0.39
CA ASN A 494 2.64 10.93 -0.98
C ASN A 494 1.52 11.41 -0.04
N PHE A 495 0.81 10.49 0.61
CA PHE A 495 -0.26 10.83 1.55
C PHE A 495 0.23 11.64 2.75
N THR A 496 1.27 11.17 3.46
CA THR A 496 1.81 11.86 4.64
C THR A 496 2.42 13.23 4.33
N ARG A 497 2.79 13.49 3.07
CA ARG A 497 3.27 14.81 2.64
C ARG A 497 2.15 15.86 2.59
N GLU A 498 0.94 15.44 2.22
CA GLU A 498 -0.25 16.28 2.24
C GLU A 498 -0.85 16.37 3.65
N TYR A 499 -0.71 15.30 4.45
CA TYR A 499 -1.28 15.20 5.79
C TYR A 499 -0.21 14.85 6.85
N PRO A 500 0.75 15.77 7.13
CA PRO A 500 1.88 15.49 8.02
C PRO A 500 1.49 15.29 9.50
N THR A 501 0.25 15.60 9.87
CA THR A 501 -0.30 15.33 11.21
C THR A 501 -0.63 13.86 11.42
N VAL A 502 -0.77 13.07 10.34
CA VAL A 502 -0.96 11.62 10.43
C VAL A 502 0.38 10.97 10.75
N THR A 503 0.43 10.29 11.89
CA THR A 503 1.64 9.63 12.40
C THR A 503 1.68 8.14 12.04
N GLY A 504 2.86 7.52 12.16
CA GLY A 504 3.08 6.12 11.81
C GLY A 504 3.45 5.90 10.33
N ASP A 505 3.68 4.64 9.97
CA ASP A 505 4.00 4.21 8.61
C ASP A 505 2.87 3.36 8.00
N GLY A 506 2.92 3.17 6.68
CA GLY A 506 1.90 2.42 5.95
C GLY A 506 1.73 0.99 6.46
N GLU A 507 2.82 0.35 6.91
CA GLU A 507 2.80 -1.01 7.46
C GLU A 507 1.99 -1.06 8.78
N THR A 508 2.14 -0.07 9.64
CA THR A 508 1.35 0.09 10.87
C THR A 508 -0.14 0.24 10.56
N TRP A 509 -0.48 1.07 9.58
CA TRP A 509 -1.88 1.29 9.18
C TRP A 509 -2.50 0.08 8.48
N GLN A 510 -1.74 -0.68 7.69
CA GLN A 510 -2.16 -1.97 7.14
C GLN A 510 -2.47 -2.99 8.24
N ARG A 511 -1.59 -3.10 9.24
CA ARG A 511 -1.81 -4.00 10.40
C ARG A 511 -3.09 -3.62 11.16
N ARG A 512 -3.33 -2.32 11.38
CA ARG A 512 -4.57 -1.83 12.02
C ARG A 512 -5.81 -2.23 11.24
N LEU A 513 -5.83 -1.98 9.93
CA LEU A 513 -6.94 -2.35 9.07
C LEU A 513 -7.17 -3.87 9.07
N ALA A 514 -6.13 -4.67 8.84
CA ALA A 514 -6.22 -6.12 8.82
C ALA A 514 -6.77 -6.68 10.15
N LEU A 515 -6.30 -6.16 11.29
CA LEU A 515 -6.78 -6.57 12.61
C LEU A 515 -8.25 -6.18 12.85
N ALA A 516 -8.67 -4.99 12.41
CA ALA A 516 -10.04 -4.52 12.55
C ALA A 516 -11.01 -5.39 11.74
N LEU A 517 -10.68 -5.67 10.47
CA LEU A 517 -11.47 -6.57 9.62
C LEU A 517 -11.49 -8.00 10.16
N TYR A 518 -10.34 -8.51 10.61
CA TYR A 518 -10.25 -9.85 11.18
C TYR A 518 -11.18 -10.02 12.38
N ARG A 519 -11.22 -9.04 13.30
CA ARG A 519 -12.16 -9.06 14.43
C ARG A 519 -13.62 -9.02 13.97
N SER A 520 -13.95 -8.16 13.01
CA SER A 520 -15.32 -8.01 12.50
C SER A 520 -15.83 -9.29 11.82
N TRP A 521 -15.01 -9.91 10.99
CA TRP A 521 -15.40 -11.10 10.23
C TRP A 521 -15.34 -12.38 11.05
N SER A 522 -14.42 -12.48 12.00
CA SER A 522 -14.36 -13.63 12.92
C SER A 522 -15.49 -13.62 13.95
N ALA A 523 -16.04 -12.46 14.29
CA ALA A 523 -17.21 -12.37 15.18
C ALA A 523 -18.54 -12.69 14.48
N SER A 524 -18.55 -12.71 13.15
CA SER A 524 -19.74 -12.95 12.32
C SER A 524 -19.79 -14.37 11.73
N ALA A 525 -18.70 -15.13 11.85
CA ALA A 525 -18.58 -16.54 11.48
C ALA A 525 -18.89 -17.44 12.68
#